data_AF-A0AAV6LIP8-F1
#
_entry.id   AF-A0AAV6LIP8-F1
#
_cell.length_a   1.000
_cell.length_b   1.000
_cell.length_c   1.000
_cell.angle_alpha   90.00
_cell.angle_beta   90.00
_cell.angle_gamma   90.00
#
_symmetry.space_group_name_H-M   'P 1'
#
loop_
_entity.id
_entity.type
_entity.pdbx_description
1 polymer ?
#
loop_
_entity_poly.entity_id
_entity_poly.type
_entity_poly.pdbx_seq_one_letter_code
_entity_poly.pdbx_strand_id
1 'polypeptide(L)'
;MECEKTENYTWVLEKLKGMMDPNALPSVIVTDRELALMNAITKVFPHATHLLCRWHIGKNVLAKCRKMFDDKMWEEFICSWGLVVLSASVAQYEERLCVLKRDFEMVPAALQYVEKNWLVPYKERFVGAWTDKVMHFGNLTSNRAESSHSKLKNHLENSQCNFDTIWEKIHRLMLLQVTEVKASFEKSLNTVQHDFRTTLFDRLRGVVSSNAMTLVLAASHQVEWFVESKRQCECSLRHTHGLPCAHEIAPYKMGNIPYRLS
;
A
#
# COMPACT_ATOMS: atom_id res chain seq x y z
N MET A 1 -25.97 14.14 -14.11
CA MET A 1 -24.88 13.31 -13.55
C MET A 1 -24.09 12.82 -14.75
N GLU A 2 -23.00 13.49 -15.08
CA GLU A 2 -22.21 13.11 -16.25
C GLU A 2 -21.42 11.83 -15.96
N CYS A 3 -21.42 10.94 -16.95
CA CYS A 3 -20.96 9.56 -16.90
C CYS A 3 -19.46 9.47 -16.53
N GLU A 4 -19.05 8.42 -15.81
CA GLU A 4 -17.66 8.07 -15.49
C GLU A 4 -16.90 7.69 -16.77
N LYS A 5 -16.57 8.70 -17.58
CA LYS A 5 -15.89 8.56 -18.87
C LYS A 5 -14.41 8.94 -18.76
N THR A 6 -13.61 8.38 -19.66
CA THR A 6 -12.16 8.60 -19.69
C THR A 6 -11.83 10.09 -19.83
N GLU A 7 -12.62 10.84 -20.59
CA GLU A 7 -12.42 12.28 -20.81
C GLU A 7 -12.59 13.07 -19.51
N ASN A 8 -13.58 12.71 -18.70
CA ASN A 8 -13.86 13.39 -17.42
C ASN A 8 -12.72 13.16 -16.43
N TYR A 9 -12.25 11.93 -16.29
CA TYR A 9 -11.09 11.64 -15.45
C TYR A 9 -9.81 12.28 -15.99
N THR A 10 -9.61 12.29 -17.32
CA THR A 10 -8.45 12.94 -17.94
C THR A 10 -8.42 14.42 -17.56
N TRP A 11 -9.53 15.12 -17.72
CA TRP A 11 -9.63 16.53 -17.37
C TRP A 11 -9.31 16.80 -15.89
N VAL A 12 -9.89 16.02 -14.97
CA VAL A 12 -9.62 16.17 -13.52
C VAL A 12 -8.15 15.92 -13.20
N LEU A 13 -7.56 14.86 -13.77
CA LEU A 13 -6.15 14.52 -13.55
C LEU A 13 -5.20 15.56 -14.14
N GLU A 14 -5.54 16.17 -15.28
CA GLU A 14 -4.75 17.27 -15.86
C GLU A 14 -4.79 18.52 -14.96
N LYS A 15 -5.95 18.84 -14.37
CA LYS A 15 -6.06 19.92 -13.38
C LYS A 15 -5.25 19.63 -12.13
N LEU A 16 -5.34 18.41 -11.62
CA LEU A 16 -4.54 17.96 -10.47
C LEU A 16 -3.04 18.08 -10.76
N LYS A 17 -2.60 17.58 -11.92
CA LYS A 17 -1.20 17.65 -12.36
C LYS A 17 -0.72 19.10 -12.46
N GLY A 18 -1.56 20.01 -12.96
CA GLY A 18 -1.23 21.44 -13.08
C GLY A 18 -1.10 22.16 -11.73
N MET A 19 -1.62 21.60 -10.64
CA MET A 19 -1.47 22.15 -9.28
C MET A 19 -0.24 21.59 -8.54
N MET A 20 0.39 20.54 -9.06
CA MET A 20 1.55 19.90 -8.44
C MET A 20 2.85 20.54 -8.91
N ASP A 21 3.88 20.50 -8.05
CA ASP A 21 5.25 20.82 -8.47
C ASP A 21 5.69 19.81 -9.55
N PRO A 22 6.16 20.27 -10.73
CA PRO A 22 6.67 19.39 -11.79
C PRO A 22 7.77 18.42 -11.34
N ASN A 23 8.54 18.77 -10.31
CA ASN A 23 9.60 17.93 -9.73
C ASN A 23 9.10 16.98 -8.64
N ALA A 24 7.83 17.09 -8.25
CA ALA A 24 7.21 16.27 -7.20
C ALA A 24 5.98 15.51 -7.70
N LEU A 25 5.93 15.18 -8.99
CA LEU A 25 4.87 14.36 -9.56
C LEU A 25 4.89 12.93 -8.97
N PRO A 26 3.73 12.28 -8.80
CA PRO A 26 3.66 10.97 -8.19
C PRO A 26 4.35 9.90 -9.04
N SER A 27 5.28 9.16 -8.45
CA SER A 27 5.91 8.00 -9.10
C SER A 27 5.03 6.73 -9.03
N VAL A 28 4.09 6.68 -8.07
CA VAL A 28 3.14 5.57 -7.90
C VAL A 28 1.75 6.15 -7.68
N ILE A 29 0.75 5.58 -8.36
CA ILE A 29 -0.67 5.91 -8.20
C ILE A 29 -1.41 4.62 -7.85
N VAL A 30 -2.33 4.68 -6.88
CA VAL A 30 -3.14 3.54 -6.44
C VAL A 30 -4.61 3.89 -6.59
N THR A 31 -5.36 3.06 -7.32
CA THR A 31 -6.82 3.24 -7.49
C THR A 31 -7.54 1.91 -7.37
N ASP A 32 -8.87 1.92 -7.34
CA ASP A 32 -9.66 0.74 -7.65
C ASP A 32 -9.58 0.39 -9.16
N ARG A 33 -10.27 -0.69 -9.54
CA ARG A 33 -10.32 -1.17 -10.93
C ARG A 33 -11.48 -0.49 -11.68
N GLU A 34 -11.33 0.80 -11.94
CA GLU A 34 -12.20 1.58 -12.84
C GLU A 34 -11.45 1.85 -14.16
N LEU A 35 -11.99 1.37 -15.28
CA LEU A 35 -11.28 1.32 -16.56
C LEU A 35 -11.06 2.70 -17.16
N ALA A 36 -12.03 3.61 -17.03
CA ALA A 36 -11.92 4.96 -17.57
C ALA A 36 -10.84 5.78 -16.84
N LEU A 37 -10.73 5.64 -15.52
CA LEU A 37 -9.72 6.21 -14.66
C LEU A 37 -8.34 5.60 -14.94
N MET A 38 -8.25 4.28 -15.09
CA MET A 38 -7.00 3.60 -15.50
C MET A 38 -6.46 4.14 -16.83
N ASN A 39 -7.33 4.33 -17.82
CA ASN A 39 -6.97 4.87 -19.11
C ASN A 39 -6.53 6.35 -18.99
N ALA A 40 -7.25 7.15 -18.20
CA ALA A 40 -6.92 8.54 -17.96
C ALA A 40 -5.56 8.69 -17.23
N ILE A 41 -5.27 7.85 -16.23
CA ILE A 41 -3.97 7.84 -15.54
C ILE A 41 -2.84 7.54 -16.52
N THR A 42 -3.01 6.54 -17.38
CA THR A 42 -2.01 6.18 -18.39
C THR A 42 -1.72 7.35 -19.33
N LYS A 43 -2.73 8.16 -19.66
CA LYS A 43 -2.59 9.35 -20.50
C LYS A 43 -1.90 10.51 -19.77
N VAL A 44 -2.29 10.80 -18.53
CA VAL A 44 -1.84 12.02 -17.81
C VAL A 44 -0.53 11.81 -17.04
N PHE A 45 -0.32 10.62 -16.50
CA PHE A 45 0.85 10.22 -15.72
C PHE A 45 1.52 8.96 -16.31
N PRO A 46 2.03 9.02 -17.57
CA PRO A 46 2.57 7.84 -18.27
C PRO A 46 3.81 7.22 -17.60
N HIS A 47 4.51 7.98 -16.76
CA HIS A 47 5.69 7.52 -16.02
C HIS A 47 5.37 7.03 -14.60
N ALA A 48 4.14 7.22 -14.12
CA ALA A 48 3.74 6.72 -12.81
C ALA A 48 3.42 5.23 -12.91
N THR A 49 3.91 4.45 -11.94
CA THR A 49 3.48 3.06 -11.80
C THR A 49 2.06 3.04 -11.25
N HIS A 50 1.13 2.44 -11.99
CA HIS A 50 -0.27 2.35 -11.59
C HIS A 50 -0.58 1.00 -10.94
N LEU A 51 -0.84 1.03 -9.63
CA LEU A 51 -1.23 -0.12 -8.82
C LEU A 51 -2.74 -0.15 -8.56
N LEU A 52 -3.28 -1.35 -8.34
CA LEU A 52 -4.67 -1.55 -7.96
C LEU A 52 -4.80 -1.81 -6.46
N CYS A 53 -5.85 -1.23 -5.88
CA CYS A 53 -6.16 -1.31 -4.46
C CYS A 53 -6.49 -2.76 -4.06
N ARG A 54 -5.61 -3.37 -3.26
CA ARG A 54 -5.77 -4.76 -2.78
C ARG A 54 -7.05 -4.96 -1.96
N TRP A 55 -7.49 -3.92 -1.23
CA TRP A 55 -8.72 -3.99 -0.43
C TRP A 55 -9.97 -4.11 -1.31
N HIS A 56 -10.09 -3.28 -2.35
CA HIS A 56 -11.22 -3.35 -3.30
C HIS A 56 -11.23 -4.67 -4.07
N ILE A 57 -10.06 -5.18 -4.46
CA ILE A 57 -9.94 -6.51 -5.05
C ILE A 57 -10.45 -7.57 -4.07
N GLY A 58 -10.00 -7.54 -2.81
CA GLY A 58 -10.46 -8.45 -1.76
C GLY A 58 -11.97 -8.38 -1.53
N LYS A 59 -12.57 -7.17 -1.53
CA LYS A 59 -14.03 -6.98 -1.45
C LYS A 59 -14.76 -7.60 -2.64
N ASN A 60 -14.24 -7.46 -3.85
CA ASN A 60 -14.84 -8.04 -5.04
C ASN A 60 -14.74 -9.58 -5.04
N VAL A 61 -13.59 -10.12 -4.65
CA VAL A 61 -13.41 -11.57 -4.47
C VAL A 61 -14.37 -12.11 -3.42
N LEU A 62 -14.46 -11.46 -2.25
CA LEU A 62 -15.46 -11.80 -1.22
C LEU A 62 -16.89 -11.79 -1.78
N ALA A 63 -17.31 -10.68 -2.41
CA ALA A 63 -18.67 -10.53 -2.90
C ALA A 63 -19.06 -11.55 -3.97
N LYS A 64 -18.11 -11.99 -4.81
CA LYS A 64 -18.39 -12.95 -5.90
C LYS A 64 -18.19 -14.39 -5.47
N CYS A 65 -17.11 -14.70 -4.76
CA CYS A 65 -16.71 -16.07 -4.45
C CYS A 65 -17.30 -16.60 -3.15
N ARG A 66 -17.63 -15.77 -2.14
CA ARG A 66 -18.03 -16.26 -0.81
C ARG A 66 -19.14 -17.31 -0.82
N LYS A 67 -20.17 -17.08 -1.63
CA LYS A 67 -21.33 -17.96 -1.76
C LYS A 67 -21.04 -19.31 -2.44
N MET A 68 -19.83 -19.50 -2.96
CA MET A 68 -19.40 -20.74 -3.61
C MET A 68 -18.75 -21.72 -2.62
N PHE A 69 -18.55 -21.30 -1.37
CA PHE A 69 -17.85 -22.07 -0.34
C PHE A 69 -18.68 -22.10 0.95
N ASP A 70 -18.56 -23.20 1.70
CA ASP A 70 -18.91 -23.19 3.11
C ASP A 70 -17.90 -22.35 3.91
N ASP A 71 -18.16 -22.16 5.21
CA ASP A 71 -17.36 -21.27 6.05
C ASP A 71 -15.91 -21.72 6.17
N LYS A 72 -15.67 -23.03 6.33
CA LYS A 72 -14.32 -23.58 6.49
C LYS A 72 -13.54 -23.48 5.18
N MET A 73 -14.12 -23.92 4.07
CA MET A 73 -13.48 -23.84 2.76
C MET A 73 -13.24 -22.39 2.35
N TRP A 74 -14.12 -21.45 2.75
CA TRP A 74 -13.94 -20.03 2.49
C TRP A 74 -12.70 -19.48 3.19
N GLU A 75 -12.51 -19.81 4.46
CA GLU A 75 -11.34 -19.37 5.23
C GLU A 75 -10.03 -19.89 4.61
N GLU A 76 -10.02 -21.16 4.20
CA GLU A 76 -8.88 -21.76 3.51
C GLU A 76 -8.63 -21.07 2.15
N PHE A 77 -9.68 -20.81 1.37
CA PHE A 77 -9.59 -20.16 0.07
C PHE A 77 -9.06 -18.74 0.17
N ILE A 78 -9.62 -17.92 1.08
CA ILE A 78 -9.22 -16.52 1.21
C ILE A 78 -7.80 -16.40 1.77
N CYS A 79 -7.38 -17.33 2.63
CA CYS A 79 -6.01 -17.43 3.11
C CYS A 79 -5.06 -17.75 1.96
N SER A 80 -5.34 -18.80 1.18
CA SER A 80 -4.53 -19.21 0.02
C SER A 80 -4.46 -18.11 -1.05
N TRP A 81 -5.59 -17.45 -1.34
CA TRP A 81 -5.64 -16.25 -2.20
C TRP A 81 -4.76 -15.12 -1.66
N GLY A 82 -4.84 -14.84 -0.36
CA GLY A 82 -3.99 -13.85 0.31
C GLY A 82 -2.50 -14.16 0.16
N LEU A 83 -2.10 -15.43 0.30
CA LEU A 83 -0.72 -15.86 0.08
C LEU A 83 -0.28 -15.63 -1.37
N VAL A 84 -1.13 -15.92 -2.37
CA VAL A 84 -0.83 -15.62 -3.78
C VAL A 84 -0.59 -14.12 -3.97
N VAL A 85 -1.47 -13.26 -3.44
CA VAL A 85 -1.35 -11.80 -3.53
C VAL A 85 -0.09 -11.27 -2.83
N LEU A 86 0.30 -11.86 -1.71
CA LEU A 86 1.47 -11.48 -0.90
C LEU A 86 2.76 -12.21 -1.29
N SER A 87 2.82 -12.84 -2.46
CA SER A 87 4.05 -13.50 -2.96
C SER A 87 5.14 -12.46 -3.13
N ALA A 88 6.35 -12.69 -2.60
CA ALA A 88 7.45 -11.74 -2.66
C ALA A 88 8.27 -11.85 -3.96
N SER A 89 8.16 -12.99 -4.66
CA SER A 89 8.85 -13.26 -5.92
C SER A 89 7.96 -14.02 -6.91
N VAL A 90 8.36 -14.02 -8.18
CA VAL A 90 7.63 -14.74 -9.25
C VAL A 90 7.59 -16.24 -8.95
N ALA A 91 8.69 -16.83 -8.47
CA ALA A 91 8.74 -18.24 -8.09
C ALA A 91 7.74 -18.58 -6.96
N GLN A 92 7.68 -17.74 -5.91
CA GLN A 92 6.69 -17.92 -4.84
C GLN A 92 5.26 -17.78 -5.35
N TYR A 93 5.03 -16.85 -6.27
CA TYR A 93 3.72 -16.66 -6.89
C TYR A 93 3.29 -17.89 -7.67
N GLU A 94 4.17 -18.46 -8.49
CA GLU A 94 3.88 -19.66 -9.29
C GLU A 94 3.60 -20.88 -8.40
N GLU A 95 4.41 -21.08 -7.35
CA GLU A 95 4.21 -22.14 -6.37
C GLU A 95 2.84 -21.99 -5.65
N ARG A 96 2.56 -20.81 -5.11
CA ARG A 96 1.32 -20.56 -4.36
C ARG A 96 0.09 -20.60 -5.27
N LEU A 97 0.21 -20.16 -6.52
CA LEU A 97 -0.87 -20.26 -7.49
C LEU A 97 -1.15 -21.73 -7.86
N CYS A 98 -0.12 -22.55 -7.99
CA CYS A 98 -0.26 -23.99 -8.21
C CYS A 98 -1.02 -24.65 -7.04
N VAL A 99 -0.62 -24.33 -5.80
CA VAL A 99 -1.32 -24.78 -4.58
C VAL A 99 -2.77 -24.32 -4.56
N LEU A 100 -3.05 -23.04 -4.81
CA LEU A 100 -4.43 -22.52 -4.87
C LEU A 100 -5.28 -23.27 -5.91
N LYS A 101 -4.73 -23.53 -7.11
CA LYS A 101 -5.46 -24.22 -8.18
C LYS A 101 -5.75 -25.68 -7.83
N ARG A 102 -4.78 -26.37 -7.23
CA ARG A 102 -4.92 -27.77 -6.80
C ARG A 102 -5.94 -27.90 -5.68
N ASP A 103 -5.79 -27.11 -4.62
CA ASP A 103 -6.59 -27.28 -3.39
C ASP A 103 -8.07 -26.90 -3.60
N PHE A 104 -8.37 -26.06 -4.60
CA PHE A 104 -9.72 -25.61 -4.92
C PHE A 104 -10.22 -26.04 -6.31
N GLU A 105 -9.66 -27.13 -6.85
CA GLU A 105 -10.06 -27.68 -8.16
C GLU A 105 -11.57 -28.00 -8.24
N MET A 106 -12.17 -28.37 -7.10
CA MET A 106 -13.59 -28.69 -6.95
C MET A 106 -14.50 -27.46 -7.02
N VAL A 107 -13.95 -26.23 -6.97
CA VAL A 107 -14.70 -24.97 -7.08
C VAL A 107 -14.19 -24.15 -8.28
N PRO A 108 -14.33 -24.67 -9.51
CA PRO A 108 -13.70 -24.08 -10.70
C PRO A 108 -14.24 -22.69 -11.02
N ALA A 109 -15.48 -22.37 -10.63
CA ALA A 109 -16.07 -21.05 -10.81
C ALA A 109 -15.31 -19.96 -10.04
N ALA A 110 -14.83 -20.25 -8.84
CA ALA A 110 -14.05 -19.30 -8.04
C ALA A 110 -12.66 -19.09 -8.64
N LEU A 111 -11.97 -20.17 -9.02
CA LEU A 111 -10.67 -20.13 -9.70
C LEU A 111 -10.75 -19.34 -11.02
N GLN A 112 -11.76 -19.63 -11.84
CA GLN A 112 -11.98 -18.94 -13.10
C GLN A 112 -12.27 -17.45 -12.88
N TYR A 113 -13.05 -17.11 -11.84
CA TYR A 113 -13.31 -15.72 -11.50
C TYR A 113 -12.01 -14.98 -11.15
N VAL A 114 -11.20 -15.51 -10.23
CA VAL A 114 -9.97 -14.82 -9.80
C VAL A 114 -8.94 -14.75 -10.92
N GLU A 115 -8.83 -15.79 -11.73
CA GLU A 115 -7.90 -15.84 -12.85
C GLU A 115 -8.26 -14.84 -13.94
N LYS A 116 -9.50 -14.89 -14.46
CA LYS A 116 -9.93 -14.06 -15.59
C LYS A 116 -10.09 -12.59 -15.23
N ASN A 117 -10.53 -12.28 -14.01
CA ASN A 117 -10.86 -10.89 -13.63
C ASN A 117 -9.70 -10.15 -12.97
N TRP A 118 -8.72 -10.87 -12.40
CA TRP A 118 -7.65 -10.27 -11.60
C TRP A 118 -6.26 -10.74 -12.05
N LEU A 119 -5.96 -12.04 -12.02
CA LEU A 119 -4.60 -12.51 -12.24
C LEU A 119 -4.12 -12.29 -13.68
N VAL A 120 -4.89 -12.73 -14.68
CA VAL A 120 -4.53 -12.60 -16.10
C VAL A 120 -4.36 -11.14 -16.51
N PRO A 121 -5.33 -10.24 -16.27
CA PRO A 121 -5.21 -8.86 -16.72
C PRO A 121 -4.34 -7.97 -15.81
N TYR A 122 -4.23 -8.26 -14.50
CA TYR A 122 -3.76 -7.26 -13.53
C TYR A 122 -2.78 -7.76 -12.47
N LYS A 123 -2.27 -9.01 -12.48
CA LYS A 123 -1.36 -9.50 -11.42
C LYS A 123 -0.21 -8.54 -11.12
N GLU A 124 0.35 -7.91 -12.15
CA GLU A 124 1.49 -6.99 -12.03
C GLU A 124 1.14 -5.70 -11.28
N ARG A 125 -0.15 -5.38 -11.13
CA ARG A 125 -0.65 -4.17 -10.48
C ARG A 125 -1.05 -4.38 -9.02
N PHE A 126 -1.12 -5.61 -8.52
CA PHE A 126 -1.52 -5.85 -7.11
C PHE A 126 -0.81 -7.00 -6.40
N VAL A 127 -0.10 -7.89 -7.10
CA VAL A 127 0.64 -8.99 -6.47
C VAL A 127 2.05 -8.52 -6.09
N GLY A 128 2.48 -8.82 -4.86
CA GLY A 128 3.74 -8.36 -4.27
C GLY A 128 4.97 -8.60 -5.14
N ALA A 129 5.00 -9.72 -5.86
CA ALA A 129 6.11 -10.12 -6.73
C ALA A 129 6.46 -9.06 -7.78
N TRP A 130 5.46 -8.29 -8.21
CA TRP A 130 5.62 -7.17 -9.14
C TRP A 130 5.50 -5.81 -8.45
N THR A 131 4.56 -5.65 -7.51
CA THR A 131 4.33 -4.34 -6.89
C THR A 131 5.43 -3.93 -5.92
N ASP A 132 6.08 -4.88 -5.26
CA ASP A 132 7.08 -4.61 -4.23
C ASP A 132 8.47 -4.32 -4.84
N LYS A 133 8.48 -3.87 -6.11
CA LYS A 133 9.64 -3.39 -6.87
C LYS A 133 9.61 -1.87 -7.06
N VAL A 134 8.59 -1.18 -6.55
CA VAL A 134 8.46 0.29 -6.57
C VAL A 134 8.21 0.87 -5.19
N MET A 135 8.60 2.13 -4.98
CA MET A 135 8.55 2.81 -3.69
C MET A 135 7.16 3.32 -3.34
N HIS A 136 6.22 2.40 -3.08
CA HIS A 136 4.84 2.74 -2.74
C HIS A 136 4.62 3.04 -1.24
N PHE A 137 5.65 2.95 -0.39
CA PHE A 137 5.60 3.22 1.06
C PHE A 137 4.47 2.50 1.80
N GLY A 138 4.21 1.25 1.42
CA GLY A 138 3.10 0.45 1.98
C GLY A 138 1.70 0.88 1.52
N ASN A 139 1.56 1.91 0.68
CA ASN A 139 0.27 2.32 0.12
C ASN A 139 -0.14 1.37 -1.02
N LEU A 140 -0.89 0.33 -0.67
CA LEU A 140 -1.47 -0.64 -1.61
C LEU A 140 -3.00 -0.68 -1.50
N THR A 141 -3.57 0.22 -0.71
CA THR A 141 -5.00 0.40 -0.52
C THR A 141 -5.38 1.88 -0.64
N SER A 142 -6.63 2.15 -1.00
CA SER A 142 -7.22 3.50 -1.05
C SER A 142 -7.71 3.99 0.31
N ASN A 143 -7.41 3.27 1.41
CA ASN A 143 -7.89 3.57 2.76
C ASN A 143 -7.58 5.00 3.21
N ARG A 144 -6.44 5.57 2.79
CA ARG A 144 -6.07 6.96 3.12
C ARG A 144 -7.00 7.98 2.46
N ALA A 145 -7.39 7.73 1.21
CA ALA A 145 -8.35 8.57 0.49
C ALA A 145 -9.75 8.40 1.11
N GLU A 146 -10.18 7.16 1.34
CA GLU A 146 -11.50 6.85 1.90
C GLU A 146 -11.68 7.39 3.33
N SER A 147 -10.67 7.28 4.18
CA SER A 147 -10.71 7.87 5.53
C SER A 147 -10.77 9.39 5.50
N SER A 148 -10.03 10.03 4.58
CA SER A 148 -10.10 11.49 4.38
C SER A 148 -11.47 11.92 3.89
N HIS A 149 -12.05 11.18 2.94
CA HIS A 149 -13.42 11.41 2.48
C HIS A 149 -14.45 11.21 3.61
N SER A 150 -14.28 10.20 4.46
CA SER A 150 -15.16 9.98 5.60
C SER A 150 -15.08 11.12 6.61
N LYS A 151 -13.87 11.59 6.97
CA LYS A 151 -13.69 12.78 7.83
C LYS A 151 -14.39 14.00 7.25
N LEU A 152 -14.23 14.25 5.94
CA LEU A 152 -14.89 15.36 5.26
C LEU A 152 -16.42 15.24 5.30
N LYS A 153 -16.97 14.06 4.96
CA LYS A 153 -18.42 13.82 5.03
C LYS A 153 -18.98 14.08 6.43
N ASN A 154 -18.29 13.59 7.46
CA ASN A 154 -18.69 13.82 8.85
C ASN A 154 -18.65 15.30 9.23
N HIS A 155 -17.66 16.05 8.72
CA HIS A 155 -17.53 17.49 9.00
C HIS A 155 -18.58 18.35 8.27
N LEU A 156 -19.04 17.89 7.09
CA LEU A 156 -20.07 18.59 6.32
C LEU A 156 -21.47 18.43 6.93
N GLU A 157 -21.73 17.32 7.64
CA GLU A 157 -22.95 16.99 8.42
C GLU A 157 -24.26 16.86 7.61
N ASN A 158 -24.60 17.82 6.74
CA ASN A 158 -25.82 17.80 5.94
C ASN A 158 -25.59 18.31 4.50
N SER A 159 -26.52 17.95 3.62
CA SER A 159 -26.49 18.32 2.19
C SER A 159 -27.19 19.66 1.88
N GLN A 160 -27.55 20.45 2.90
CA GLN A 160 -28.31 21.70 2.75
C GLN A 160 -27.49 22.97 3.03
N CYS A 161 -26.18 22.86 3.16
CA CYS A 161 -25.30 24.01 3.37
C CYS A 161 -25.11 24.84 2.08
N ASN A 162 -25.02 26.17 2.22
CA ASN A 162 -24.62 27.06 1.13
C ASN A 162 -23.10 26.97 0.87
N PHE A 163 -22.65 27.50 -0.27
CA PHE A 163 -21.24 27.39 -0.69
C PHE A 163 -20.26 27.97 0.32
N ASP A 164 -20.57 29.13 0.90
CA ASP A 164 -19.70 29.81 1.87
C ASP A 164 -19.49 28.94 3.12
N THR A 165 -20.57 28.37 3.67
CA THR A 165 -20.50 27.46 4.83
C THR A 165 -19.70 26.19 4.49
N ILE A 166 -19.89 25.63 3.29
CA ILE A 166 -19.13 24.45 2.83
C ILE A 166 -17.63 24.78 2.74
N TRP A 167 -17.30 25.92 2.15
CA TRP A 167 -15.91 26.36 1.99
C TRP A 167 -15.23 26.55 3.36
N GLU A 168 -15.88 27.24 4.29
CA GLU A 168 -15.35 27.43 5.65
C GLU A 168 -15.10 26.09 6.36
N LYS A 169 -16.05 25.14 6.23
CA LYS A 169 -15.90 23.78 6.79
C LYS A 169 -14.72 23.03 6.15
N ILE A 170 -14.60 23.05 4.82
CA ILE A 170 -13.47 22.41 4.11
C ILE A 170 -12.14 23.05 4.54
N HIS A 171 -12.07 24.38 4.57
CA HIS A 171 -10.86 25.11 4.94
C HIS A 171 -10.44 24.78 6.38
N ARG A 172 -11.39 24.78 7.32
CA ARG A 172 -11.13 24.42 8.72
C ARG A 172 -10.61 22.99 8.85
N LEU A 173 -11.21 22.04 8.13
CA LEU A 173 -10.74 20.65 8.12
C LEU A 173 -9.30 20.55 7.57
N MET A 174 -8.98 21.27 6.49
CA MET A 174 -7.62 21.31 5.94
C MET A 174 -6.62 21.86 6.96
N LEU A 175 -6.96 22.96 7.65
CA LEU A 175 -6.11 23.52 8.70
C LEU A 175 -5.89 22.55 9.87
N LEU A 176 -6.94 21.84 10.29
CA LEU A 176 -6.83 20.81 11.32
C LEU A 176 -5.89 19.68 10.87
N GLN A 177 -6.03 19.19 9.65
CA GLN A 177 -5.15 18.15 9.10
C GLN A 177 -3.69 18.61 9.02
N VAL A 178 -3.43 19.84 8.58
CA VAL A 178 -2.07 20.42 8.57
C VAL A 178 -1.50 20.49 10.00
N THR A 179 -2.33 20.89 10.96
CA THR A 179 -1.93 20.96 12.37
C THR A 179 -1.62 19.58 12.95
N GLU A 180 -2.45 18.57 12.69
CA GLU A 180 -2.22 17.18 13.09
C GLU A 180 -0.92 16.64 12.50
N VAL A 181 -0.64 16.89 11.22
CA VAL A 181 0.59 16.48 10.55
C VAL A 181 1.81 17.13 11.22
N LYS A 182 1.79 18.45 11.44
CA LYS A 182 2.88 19.16 12.12
C LYS A 182 3.11 18.63 13.54
N ALA A 183 2.05 18.44 14.31
CA ALA A 183 2.14 17.86 15.65
C ALA A 183 2.73 16.44 15.63
N SER A 184 2.41 15.63 14.62
CA SER A 184 2.97 14.29 14.46
C SER A 184 4.49 14.32 14.18
N PHE A 185 4.97 15.30 13.40
CA PHE A 185 6.40 15.50 13.17
C PHE A 185 7.12 15.93 14.44
N GLU A 186 6.59 16.92 15.16
CA GLU A 186 7.15 17.37 16.44
C GLU A 186 7.24 16.23 17.44
N LYS A 187 6.20 15.39 17.53
CA LYS A 187 6.23 14.18 18.37
C LYS A 187 7.35 13.23 17.95
N SER A 188 7.52 12.99 16.64
CA SER A 188 8.56 12.11 16.12
C SER A 188 9.98 12.65 16.32
N LEU A 189 10.16 13.97 16.38
CA LEU A 189 11.45 14.61 16.62
C LEU A 189 11.83 14.57 18.10
N ASN A 190 10.87 14.87 18.98
CA ASN A 190 11.15 15.12 20.39
C ASN A 190 10.90 13.91 21.31
N THR A 191 10.13 12.91 20.88
CA THR A 191 9.79 11.75 21.71
C THR A 191 10.57 10.50 21.30
N VAL A 192 11.37 9.97 22.23
CA VAL A 192 12.05 8.68 22.04
C VAL A 192 11.21 7.56 22.65
N GLN A 193 10.64 6.72 21.78
CA GLN A 193 9.93 5.51 22.19
C GLN A 193 10.89 4.51 22.83
N HIS A 194 10.38 3.72 23.78
CA HIS A 194 11.18 2.77 24.56
C HIS A 194 12.00 1.82 23.67
N ASP A 195 11.37 1.28 22.63
CA ASP A 195 11.98 0.29 21.74
C ASP A 195 13.17 0.83 20.93
N PHE A 196 13.28 2.16 20.82
CA PHE A 196 14.38 2.84 20.12
C PHE A 196 15.47 3.39 21.06
N ARG A 197 15.44 3.01 22.35
CA ARG A 197 16.47 3.41 23.33
C ARG A 197 17.73 2.56 23.29
N THR A 198 17.77 1.53 22.45
CA THR A 198 18.95 0.69 22.27
C THR A 198 20.04 1.44 21.49
N THR A 199 21.30 1.08 21.72
CA THR A 199 22.47 1.70 21.07
C THR A 199 22.43 1.58 19.54
N LEU A 200 21.75 0.56 19.02
CA LEU A 200 21.57 0.33 17.59
C LEU A 200 20.87 1.51 16.89
N PHE A 201 19.92 2.18 17.55
CA PHE A 201 19.15 3.28 16.97
C PHE A 201 19.68 4.68 17.32
N ASP A 202 20.77 4.79 18.10
CA ASP A 202 21.24 6.05 18.66
C ASP A 202 21.39 7.17 17.62
N ARG A 203 21.89 6.83 16.43
CA ARG A 203 22.15 7.76 15.32
C ARG A 203 20.93 8.07 14.46
N LEU A 204 19.84 7.33 14.62
CA LEU A 204 18.60 7.51 13.85
C LEU A 204 17.57 8.36 14.60
N ARG A 205 17.66 8.42 15.95
CA ARG A 205 16.73 9.19 16.79
C ARG A 205 16.75 10.67 16.42
N GLY A 206 15.57 11.26 16.25
CA GLY A 206 15.40 12.67 15.90
C GLY A 206 15.73 13.01 14.44
N VAL A 207 16.23 12.05 13.65
CA VAL A 207 16.56 12.25 12.22
C VAL A 207 15.65 11.40 11.33
N VAL A 208 15.31 10.19 11.75
CA VAL A 208 14.44 9.27 11.03
C VAL A 208 13.05 9.27 11.67
N SER A 209 12.01 9.24 10.83
CA SER A 209 10.64 9.18 11.32
C SER A 209 10.41 7.94 12.19
N SER A 210 9.58 8.07 13.23
CA SER A 210 9.21 6.96 14.11
C SER A 210 8.67 5.76 13.33
N ASN A 211 7.90 6.00 12.27
CA ASN A 211 7.34 4.94 11.44
C ASN A 211 8.42 4.15 10.69
N ALA A 212 9.43 4.84 10.14
CA ALA A 212 10.56 4.17 9.50
C ALA A 212 11.41 3.38 10.51
N MET A 213 11.60 3.91 11.73
CA MET A 213 12.30 3.18 12.80
C MET A 213 11.56 1.89 13.19
N THR A 214 10.22 1.90 13.27
CA THR A 214 9.43 0.69 13.51
C THR A 214 9.66 -0.38 12.44
N LEU A 215 9.74 0.01 11.17
CA LEU A 215 10.01 -0.92 10.07
C LEU A 215 11.43 -1.51 10.14
N VAL A 216 12.42 -0.68 10.47
CA VAL A 216 13.82 -1.13 10.68
C VAL A 216 13.91 -2.07 11.88
N LEU A 217 13.20 -1.79 12.97
CA LEU A 217 13.14 -2.67 14.14
C LEU A 217 12.54 -4.03 13.77
N ALA A 218 11.42 -4.06 13.06
CA ALA A 218 10.82 -5.30 12.58
C ALA A 218 11.78 -6.10 11.68
N ALA A 219 12.50 -5.44 10.77
CA ALA A 219 13.52 -6.08 9.95
C ALA A 219 14.70 -6.60 10.79
N SER A 220 15.07 -5.92 11.88
CA SER A 220 16.14 -6.36 12.79
C SER A 220 15.78 -7.64 13.55
N HIS A 221 14.50 -7.87 13.85
CA HIS A 221 14.04 -9.11 14.47
C HIS A 221 14.13 -10.30 13.51
N GLN A 222 14.14 -10.07 12.19
CA GLN A 222 14.27 -11.12 11.18
C GLN A 222 15.73 -11.50 10.88
N VAL A 223 16.72 -10.81 11.46
CA VAL A 223 18.15 -11.04 11.19
C VAL A 223 18.59 -12.46 11.50
N GLU A 224 18.23 -12.97 12.68
CA GLU A 224 18.65 -14.32 13.14
C GLU A 224 18.12 -15.39 12.19
N TRP A 225 16.81 -15.38 11.93
CA TRP A 225 16.17 -16.26 10.96
C TRP A 225 16.78 -16.14 9.55
N PHE A 226 17.06 -14.91 9.09
CA PHE A 226 17.65 -14.69 7.78
C PHE A 226 19.03 -15.34 7.65
N VAL A 227 19.90 -15.13 8.64
CA VAL A 227 21.26 -15.66 8.68
C VAL A 227 21.25 -17.19 8.70
N GLU A 228 20.37 -17.79 9.51
CA GLU A 228 20.22 -19.24 9.59
C GLU A 228 19.69 -19.84 8.28
N SER A 229 18.68 -19.21 7.68
CA SER A 229 18.01 -19.73 6.49
C SER A 229 18.88 -19.73 5.22
N LYS A 230 19.97 -18.92 5.19
CA LYS A 230 20.82 -18.67 4.02
C LYS A 230 20.04 -18.33 2.74
N ARG A 231 18.82 -17.81 2.88
CA ARG A 231 17.97 -17.45 1.75
C ARG A 231 18.44 -16.14 1.12
N GLN A 232 18.23 -16.01 -0.19
CA GLN A 232 18.43 -14.74 -0.87
C GLN A 232 17.35 -13.75 -0.43
N CYS A 233 17.73 -12.49 -0.18
CA CYS A 233 16.79 -11.44 0.17
C CYS A 233 16.12 -10.87 -1.10
N GLU A 234 14.79 -10.79 -1.11
CA GLU A 234 14.01 -10.14 -2.19
C GLU A 234 14.07 -8.61 -2.17
N CYS A 235 14.70 -8.05 -1.12
CA CYS A 235 14.89 -6.62 -0.90
C CYS A 235 13.59 -5.79 -0.91
N SER A 236 12.44 -6.40 -0.60
CA SER A 236 11.13 -5.72 -0.68
C SER A 236 11.09 -4.45 0.17
N LEU A 237 11.63 -4.46 1.39
CA LEU A 237 11.64 -3.26 2.24
C LEU A 237 12.48 -2.12 1.63
N ARG A 238 13.60 -2.46 0.99
CA ARG A 238 14.45 -1.51 0.26
C ARG A 238 13.71 -0.91 -0.93
N HIS A 239 13.07 -1.73 -1.76
CA HIS A 239 12.34 -1.22 -2.93
C HIS A 239 11.10 -0.40 -2.54
N THR A 240 10.35 -0.86 -1.54
CA THR A 240 9.03 -0.28 -1.21
C THR A 240 9.11 0.94 -0.30
N HIS A 241 10.12 1.04 0.56
CA HIS A 241 10.25 2.13 1.53
C HIS A 241 11.61 2.84 1.49
N GLY A 242 12.58 2.35 0.70
CA GLY A 242 13.95 2.87 0.72
C GLY A 242 14.75 2.47 1.97
N LEU A 243 14.22 1.55 2.80
CA LEU A 243 14.79 1.20 4.11
C LEU A 243 15.63 -0.08 4.06
N PRO A 244 16.64 -0.24 4.93
CA PRO A 244 17.51 -1.42 4.91
C PRO A 244 16.76 -2.70 5.27
N CYS A 245 17.02 -3.77 4.53
CA CYS A 245 16.49 -5.09 4.83
C CYS A 245 17.29 -5.80 5.93
N ALA A 246 16.77 -6.93 6.44
CA ALA A 246 17.43 -7.74 7.46
C ALA A 246 18.89 -8.11 7.10
N HIS A 247 19.16 -8.44 5.83
CA HIS A 247 20.51 -8.77 5.36
C HIS A 247 21.50 -7.59 5.44
N GLU A 248 21.02 -6.36 5.27
CA GLU A 248 21.82 -5.13 5.38
C GLU A 248 21.99 -4.70 6.84
N ILE A 249 21.01 -5.02 7.69
CA ILE A 249 21.01 -4.78 9.13
C ILE A 249 21.91 -5.76 9.87
N ALA A 250 22.05 -7.00 9.37
CA ALA A 250 22.73 -8.09 10.06
C ALA A 250 24.15 -7.75 10.56
N PRO A 251 25.04 -7.12 9.76
CA PRO A 251 26.39 -6.76 10.24
C PRO A 251 26.36 -5.79 11.43
N TYR A 252 25.41 -4.86 11.45
CA TYR A 252 25.25 -3.88 12.52
C TYR A 252 24.72 -4.53 13.79
N LYS A 253 23.64 -5.32 13.67
CA LYS A 253 23.02 -5.99 14.83
C LYS A 253 23.98 -7.01 15.46
N MET A 254 24.67 -7.81 14.66
CA MET A 254 25.64 -8.81 15.16
C MET A 254 26.91 -8.19 15.73
N GLY A 255 27.37 -7.09 15.14
CA GLY A 255 28.53 -6.35 15.64
C GLY A 255 28.20 -5.40 16.80
N ASN A 256 26.93 -5.29 17.20
CA ASN A 256 26.44 -4.26 18.13
C ASN A 256 26.87 -2.83 17.74
N ILE A 257 26.86 -2.55 16.43
CA ILE A 257 27.27 -1.27 15.84
C ILE A 257 26.00 -0.44 15.57
N PRO A 258 25.96 0.85 15.96
CA PRO A 258 24.82 1.72 15.64
C PRO A 258 24.53 1.81 14.14
N TYR A 259 23.25 1.74 13.77
CA TYR A 259 22.80 1.92 12.39
C TYR A 259 23.20 3.30 11.86
N ARG A 260 23.51 3.38 10.57
CA ARG A 260 23.98 4.62 9.92
C ARG A 260 22.95 5.11 8.91
N LEU A 261 22.90 6.42 8.75
CA LEU A 261 22.24 7.08 7.62
C LEU A 261 23.14 6.86 6.40
N SER A 262 22.55 6.32 5.33
CA SER A 262 23.18 6.13 4.02
C SER A 262 22.95 7.33 3.12
#